data_AF-A0A920A631-F1
#
_entry.id   AF-A0A920A631-F1
#
_cell.length_a   1.000
_cell.length_b   1.000
_cell.length_c   1.000
_cell.angle_alpha   90.00
_cell.angle_beta   90.00
_cell.angle_gamma   90.00
#
_symmetry.space_group_name_H-M   'P 1'
#
loop_
_entity.id
_entity.type
_entity.pdbx_description
1 polymer ?
#
loop_
_entity_poly.entity_id
_entity_poly.type
_entity_poly.pdbx_seq_one_letter_code
_entity_poly.pdbx_strand_id
1 'polypeptide(L)'
;MSNFLKIFFIFFALLSSDNLAAKTFTVMTFNVENMFDNLDDPNKEDETYLPVSMKTSKTHINNCNKLRYQRWRDDCLQMDWNDEVINYKLNATAEVILSFNDHGPDIIGFQEIENLNILKRLFDLLEPHGYKYYSLVEGNDKRGIDNAFISKYEILSLSYTL
;
A
#
# COMPACT_ATOMS: atom_id res chain seq x y z
N MET A 1 29.52 57.23 -18.57
CA MET A 1 29.63 55.89 -17.96
C MET A 1 30.06 54.92 -19.05
N SER A 2 31.29 54.39 -18.96
CA SER A 2 31.95 53.63 -20.04
C SER A 2 31.14 52.41 -20.48
N ASN A 3 31.05 52.15 -21.80
CA ASN A 3 30.43 50.95 -22.37
C ASN A 3 31.01 49.65 -21.77
N PHE A 4 32.25 49.69 -21.31
CA PHE A 4 32.90 48.58 -20.61
C PHE A 4 32.19 48.22 -19.29
N LEU A 5 31.71 49.22 -18.54
CA LEU A 5 31.00 49.00 -17.28
C LEU A 5 29.63 48.35 -17.52
N LYS A 6 28.96 48.71 -18.63
CA LYS A 6 27.69 48.09 -19.03
C LYS A 6 27.87 46.63 -19.46
N ILE A 7 28.92 46.34 -20.24
CA ILE A 7 29.25 44.97 -20.67
C ILE A 7 29.60 44.09 -19.45
N PHE A 8 30.38 44.64 -18.51
CA PHE A 8 30.73 43.95 -17.28
C PHE A 8 29.49 43.59 -16.43
N PHE A 9 28.54 44.52 -16.29
CA PHE A 9 27.29 44.27 -15.57
C PHE A 9 26.40 43.21 -16.25
N ILE A 10 26.30 43.21 -17.58
CA ILE A 10 25.54 42.20 -18.33
C ILE A 10 26.20 40.82 -18.19
N PHE A 11 27.53 40.74 -18.25
CA PHE A 11 28.27 39.49 -18.08
C PHE A 11 28.09 38.93 -16.66
N PHE A 12 28.13 39.78 -15.64
CA PHE A 12 27.93 39.37 -14.24
C PHE A 12 26.48 38.90 -13.98
N ALA A 13 25.48 39.54 -14.60
CA ALA A 13 24.08 39.12 -14.53
C ALA A 13 23.81 37.78 -15.24
N LEU A 14 24.57 37.45 -16.29
CA LEU A 14 24.51 36.16 -16.98
C LEU A 14 25.23 35.04 -16.21
N LEU A 15 26.14 35.38 -15.28
CA LEU A 15 26.82 34.42 -14.39
C LEU A 15 25.99 34.06 -13.16
N SER A 16 25.00 34.88 -12.79
CA SER A 16 23.97 34.54 -11.82
C SER A 16 22.91 33.64 -12.46
N SER A 17 23.29 32.41 -12.81
CA SER A 17 22.32 31.35 -13.05
C SER A 17 21.76 30.91 -11.69
N ASP A 18 20.52 31.29 -11.40
CA ASP A 18 19.77 30.68 -10.31
C ASP A 18 19.73 29.17 -10.57
N ASN A 19 20.33 28.38 -9.68
CA ASN A 19 20.19 26.93 -9.73
C ASN A 19 18.71 26.62 -9.57
N LEU A 20 18.06 26.17 -10.65
CA LEU A 20 16.67 25.74 -10.64
C LEU A 20 16.56 24.47 -9.78
N ALA A 21 16.44 24.64 -8.47
CA ALA A 21 16.27 23.57 -7.52
C ALA A 21 14.79 23.18 -7.47
N ALA A 22 14.43 22.12 -8.18
CA ALA A 22 13.14 21.47 -8.02
C ALA A 22 13.24 20.42 -6.91
N LYS A 23 12.23 20.36 -6.03
CA LYS A 23 12.05 19.19 -5.17
C LYS A 23 11.63 18.01 -6.04
N THR A 24 12.36 16.92 -5.97
CA THR A 24 11.95 15.62 -6.51
C THR A 24 11.19 14.86 -5.43
N PHE A 25 10.31 13.98 -5.87
CA PHE A 25 9.70 12.97 -5.01
C PHE A 25 9.62 11.66 -5.78
N THR A 26 9.47 10.59 -5.05
CA THR A 26 9.47 9.22 -5.56
C THR A 26 8.11 8.57 -5.32
N VAL A 27 7.65 7.81 -6.32
CA VAL A 27 6.38 7.09 -6.26
C VAL A 27 6.65 5.63 -6.59
N MET A 28 6.11 4.74 -5.76
CA MET A 28 6.10 3.31 -5.99
C MET A 28 4.67 2.83 -6.21
N THR A 29 4.48 1.91 -7.13
CA THR A 29 3.25 1.12 -7.25
C THR A 29 3.56 -0.32 -6.90
N PHE A 30 2.81 -0.92 -5.99
CA PHE A 30 3.09 -2.27 -5.52
C PHE A 30 1.80 -3.09 -5.36
N ASN A 31 1.61 -4.08 -6.22
CA ASN A 31 0.63 -5.13 -5.98
C ASN A 31 1.22 -6.11 -4.95
N VAL A 32 0.55 -6.25 -3.81
CA VAL A 32 1.02 -7.07 -2.67
C VAL A 32 0.44 -8.49 -2.67
N GLU A 33 -0.16 -8.90 -3.79
CA GLU A 33 -0.71 -10.24 -4.04
C GLU A 33 -1.68 -10.72 -2.94
N ASN A 34 -2.78 -9.98 -2.71
CA ASN A 34 -3.76 -10.18 -1.63
C ASN A 34 -3.17 -10.07 -0.22
N MET A 35 -3.17 -8.87 0.33
CA MET A 35 -2.86 -8.60 1.74
C MET A 35 -4.17 -8.48 2.51
N PHE A 36 -4.68 -9.63 2.95
CA PHE A 36 -5.91 -9.76 3.71
C PHE A 36 -5.62 -9.93 5.20
N ASP A 37 -6.51 -9.45 6.06
CA ASP A 37 -6.49 -9.80 7.48
C ASP A 37 -7.02 -11.23 7.71
N ASN A 38 -7.12 -11.60 8.97
CA ASN A 38 -7.55 -12.92 9.42
C ASN A 38 -8.85 -12.85 10.24
N LEU A 39 -9.66 -11.81 10.01
CA LEU A 39 -10.91 -11.56 10.71
C LEU A 39 -12.07 -11.83 9.75
N ASP A 40 -13.03 -12.61 10.20
CA ASP A 40 -14.26 -12.91 9.43
C ASP A 40 -15.12 -11.64 9.28
N ASP A 41 -15.28 -11.17 8.05
CA ASP A 41 -16.27 -10.16 7.67
C ASP A 41 -17.45 -10.85 6.96
N PRO A 42 -18.63 -10.94 7.61
CA PRO A 42 -19.79 -11.62 7.02
C PRO A 42 -20.34 -10.94 5.76
N ASN A 43 -19.86 -9.76 5.39
CA ASN A 43 -20.23 -9.05 4.17
C ASN A 43 -19.23 -9.25 3.02
N LYS A 44 -18.12 -9.95 3.26
CA LYS A 44 -17.07 -10.22 2.28
C LYS A 44 -16.94 -11.73 2.01
N GLU A 45 -16.31 -12.07 0.89
CA GLU A 45 -16.01 -13.45 0.49
C GLU A 45 -14.56 -13.80 0.90
N ASP A 46 -14.32 -13.95 2.20
CA ASP A 46 -13.01 -14.05 2.84
C ASP A 46 -12.70 -15.43 3.46
N GLU A 47 -13.58 -16.43 3.27
CA GLU A 47 -13.49 -17.72 3.98
C GLU A 47 -12.15 -18.44 3.79
N THR A 48 -11.45 -18.16 2.69
CA THR A 48 -10.12 -18.72 2.44
C THR A 48 -9.04 -18.15 3.36
N TYR A 49 -9.15 -16.90 3.77
CA TYR A 49 -8.12 -16.16 4.48
C TYR A 49 -8.41 -16.03 5.98
N LEU A 50 -8.96 -17.10 6.55
CA LEU A 50 -9.14 -17.25 8.00
C LEU A 50 -8.11 -18.22 8.60
N PRO A 51 -7.83 -18.13 9.92
CA PRO A 51 -7.04 -19.13 10.63
C PRO A 51 -7.75 -20.49 10.57
N VAL A 52 -7.00 -21.58 10.46
CA VAL A 52 -7.57 -22.94 10.31
C VAL A 52 -8.47 -23.31 11.48
N SER A 53 -8.19 -22.77 12.68
CA SER A 53 -9.00 -22.96 13.88
C SER A 53 -10.44 -22.41 13.74
N MET A 54 -10.66 -21.42 12.89
CA MET A 54 -11.96 -20.81 12.61
C MET A 54 -12.76 -21.57 11.53
N LYS A 55 -12.12 -22.43 10.75
CA LYS A 55 -12.69 -23.10 9.56
C LYS A 55 -13.50 -24.38 9.85
N THR A 56 -13.80 -24.64 11.12
CA THR A 56 -14.40 -25.92 11.58
C THR A 56 -15.93 -25.98 11.44
N SER A 57 -16.60 -24.85 11.23
CA SER A 57 -18.06 -24.82 11.24
C SER A 57 -18.65 -25.53 10.02
N LYS A 58 -19.83 -26.15 10.17
CA LYS A 58 -20.54 -26.77 9.03
C LYS A 58 -20.85 -25.76 7.94
N THR A 59 -21.15 -24.51 8.33
CA THR A 59 -21.41 -23.41 7.39
C THR A 59 -20.17 -23.14 6.54
N HIS A 60 -19.00 -23.00 7.16
CA HIS A 60 -17.72 -22.79 6.49
C HIS A 60 -17.43 -23.91 5.48
N ILE A 61 -17.47 -25.15 5.96
CA ILE A 61 -17.21 -26.35 5.14
C ILE A 61 -18.16 -26.40 3.94
N ASN A 62 -19.45 -26.11 4.16
CA ASN A 62 -20.44 -26.07 3.08
C ASN A 62 -20.20 -24.93 2.10
N ASN A 63 -19.74 -23.75 2.55
CA ASN A 63 -19.37 -22.65 1.67
C ASN A 63 -18.14 -23.01 0.81
N CYS A 64 -17.06 -23.51 1.42
CA CYS A 64 -15.88 -23.96 0.68
C CYS A 64 -16.23 -25.04 -0.36
N ASN A 65 -17.10 -25.99 -0.02
CA ASN A 65 -17.51 -27.06 -0.94
C ASN A 65 -18.27 -26.58 -2.20
N LYS A 66 -18.76 -25.33 -2.22
CA LYS A 66 -19.35 -24.71 -3.42
C LYS A 66 -18.30 -24.31 -4.46
N LEU A 67 -17.03 -24.15 -4.05
CA LEU A 67 -15.95 -23.74 -4.96
C LEU A 67 -15.73 -24.84 -6.00
N ARG A 68 -15.62 -24.41 -7.27
CA ARG A 68 -15.52 -25.33 -8.42
C ARG A 68 -14.24 -26.14 -8.44
N TYR A 69 -13.11 -25.51 -8.13
CA TYR A 69 -11.77 -26.10 -8.28
C TYR A 69 -11.29 -26.73 -6.98
N GLN A 70 -10.76 -27.95 -7.07
CA GLN A 70 -10.27 -28.70 -5.91
C GLN A 70 -9.24 -27.90 -5.13
N ARG A 71 -8.27 -27.28 -5.83
CA ARG A 71 -7.24 -26.45 -5.18
C ARG A 71 -7.83 -25.34 -4.32
N TRP A 72 -8.83 -24.61 -4.82
CA TRP A 72 -9.46 -23.53 -4.05
C TRP A 72 -10.29 -24.08 -2.88
N ARG A 73 -10.89 -25.26 -3.01
CA ARG A 73 -11.52 -25.95 -1.88
C ARG A 73 -10.49 -26.30 -0.82
N ASP A 74 -9.36 -26.86 -1.22
CA ASP A 74 -8.28 -27.26 -0.31
C ASP A 74 -7.73 -26.02 0.42
N ASP A 75 -7.47 -24.93 -0.31
CA ASP A 75 -7.05 -23.65 0.26
C ASP A 75 -8.10 -23.11 1.27
N CYS A 76 -9.38 -23.09 0.87
CA CYS A 76 -10.49 -22.63 1.71
C CYS A 76 -10.64 -23.45 3.00
N LEU A 77 -10.37 -24.76 2.96
CA LEU A 77 -10.54 -25.66 4.09
C LEU A 77 -9.28 -25.80 4.96
N GLN A 78 -8.09 -25.70 4.39
CA GLN A 78 -6.84 -26.14 5.03
C GLN A 78 -5.78 -25.04 5.17
N MET A 79 -5.85 -23.95 4.40
CA MET A 79 -4.89 -22.86 4.55
C MET A 79 -5.03 -22.25 5.96
N ASP A 80 -3.92 -22.07 6.65
CA ASP A 80 -3.90 -21.43 7.97
C ASP A 80 -3.45 -19.97 7.83
N TRP A 81 -4.38 -19.08 7.49
CA TRP A 81 -4.09 -17.64 7.39
C TRP A 81 -4.09 -17.00 8.78
N ASN A 82 -3.05 -17.32 9.55
CA ASN A 82 -2.90 -16.89 10.93
C ASN A 82 -1.99 -15.65 11.05
N ASP A 83 -1.83 -15.12 12.26
CA ASP A 83 -0.99 -13.94 12.48
C ASP A 83 0.48 -14.14 12.14
N GLU A 84 1.03 -15.36 12.21
CA GLU A 84 2.41 -15.64 11.83
C GLU A 84 2.60 -15.43 10.32
N VAL A 85 1.67 -15.98 9.50
CA VAL A 85 1.67 -15.80 8.04
C VAL A 85 1.48 -14.34 7.67
N ILE A 86 0.52 -13.66 8.29
CA ILE A 86 0.28 -12.24 8.05
C ILE A 86 1.50 -11.41 8.43
N ASN A 87 2.09 -11.62 9.61
CA ASN A 87 3.26 -10.87 10.05
C ASN A 87 4.47 -11.12 9.15
N TYR A 88 4.67 -12.35 8.69
CA TYR A 88 5.71 -12.66 7.71
C TYR A 88 5.50 -11.85 6.42
N LYS A 89 4.28 -11.85 5.88
CA LYS A 89 3.95 -11.10 4.66
C LYS A 89 4.12 -9.59 4.83
N LEU A 90 3.60 -9.03 5.92
CA LEU A 90 3.75 -7.60 6.25
C LEU A 90 5.22 -7.19 6.34
N ASN A 91 6.04 -7.97 7.04
CA ASN A 91 7.48 -7.69 7.20
C ASN A 91 8.22 -7.79 5.86
N ALA A 92 7.95 -8.83 5.06
CA ALA A 92 8.56 -8.97 3.74
C ALA A 92 8.19 -7.81 2.80
N THR A 93 6.93 -7.38 2.82
CA THR A 93 6.47 -6.20 2.07
C THR A 93 7.17 -4.93 2.54
N ALA A 94 7.28 -4.70 3.85
CA ALA A 94 7.98 -3.55 4.41
C ALA A 94 9.47 -3.55 4.06
N GLU A 95 10.14 -4.71 4.13
CA GLU A 95 11.56 -4.86 3.76
C GLU A 95 11.80 -4.45 2.31
N VAL A 96 10.96 -4.92 1.37
CA VAL A 96 11.06 -4.55 -0.05
C VAL A 96 10.88 -3.04 -0.23
N ILE A 97 9.88 -2.44 0.40
CA ILE A 97 9.62 -0.99 0.34
C ILE A 97 10.84 -0.21 0.84
N LEU A 98 11.36 -0.58 2.01
CA LEU A 98 12.43 0.14 2.70
C LEU A 98 13.80 -0.06 2.04
N SER A 99 13.97 -1.11 1.23
CA SER A 99 15.20 -1.32 0.44
C SER A 99 15.46 -0.23 -0.61
N PHE A 100 14.43 0.55 -0.99
CA PHE A 100 14.58 1.67 -1.91
C PHE A 100 15.11 2.93 -1.19
N ASN A 101 16.32 3.40 -1.56
CA ASN A 101 16.96 4.61 -1.05
C ASN A 101 17.05 4.69 0.51
N ASP A 102 17.22 3.55 1.17
CA ASP A 102 17.38 3.35 2.62
C ASP A 102 16.23 3.83 3.53
N HIS A 103 15.19 4.46 2.97
CA HIS A 103 14.05 5.02 3.71
C HIS A 103 12.72 4.91 2.94
N GLY A 104 12.67 4.09 1.89
CA GLY A 104 11.51 3.91 1.04
C GLY A 104 11.12 5.14 0.20
N PRO A 105 10.22 4.95 -0.79
CA PRO A 105 9.72 6.02 -1.65
C PRO A 105 8.86 7.03 -0.87
N ASP A 106 8.60 8.21 -1.42
CA ASP A 106 7.81 9.23 -0.73
C ASP A 106 6.30 8.92 -0.71
N ILE A 107 5.82 8.25 -1.76
CA ILE A 107 4.43 7.84 -1.93
C ILE A 107 4.39 6.40 -2.43
N ILE A 108 3.52 5.59 -1.86
CA ILE A 108 3.27 4.21 -2.30
C ILE A 108 1.80 4.06 -2.62
N GLY A 109 1.49 3.59 -3.83
CA GLY A 109 0.17 3.13 -4.24
C GLY A 109 0.13 1.60 -4.26
N PHE A 110 -0.73 1.02 -3.44
CA PHE A 110 -0.92 -0.42 -3.33
C PHE A 110 -2.11 -0.91 -4.14
N GLN A 111 -2.03 -2.15 -4.59
CA GLN A 111 -3.16 -2.93 -5.09
C GLN A 111 -3.34 -4.17 -4.20
N GLU A 112 -4.57 -4.64 -4.06
CA GLU A 112 -4.94 -5.86 -3.33
C GLU A 112 -4.72 -5.78 -1.81
N ILE A 113 -5.06 -4.63 -1.21
CA ILE A 113 -5.15 -4.46 0.26
C ILE A 113 -6.61 -4.66 0.65
N GLU A 114 -6.90 -5.49 1.65
CA GLU A 114 -8.30 -5.83 1.98
C GLU A 114 -9.11 -4.68 2.56
N ASN A 115 -8.56 -4.05 3.60
CA ASN A 115 -9.31 -3.11 4.43
C ASN A 115 -8.35 -2.22 5.24
N LEU A 116 -8.92 -1.31 6.04
CA LEU A 116 -8.15 -0.38 6.87
C LEU A 116 -7.37 -1.08 8.00
N ASN A 117 -7.82 -2.23 8.51
CA ASN A 117 -7.14 -2.93 9.59
C ASN A 117 -5.76 -3.44 9.13
N ILE A 118 -5.73 -4.15 8.00
CA ILE A 118 -4.48 -4.70 7.47
C ILE A 118 -3.59 -3.60 6.88
N LEU A 119 -4.17 -2.57 6.26
CA LEU A 119 -3.43 -1.39 5.82
C LEU A 119 -2.73 -0.69 7.00
N LYS A 120 -3.43 -0.54 8.13
CA LYS A 120 -2.88 0.06 9.34
C LYS A 120 -1.71 -0.77 9.91
N ARG A 121 -1.82 -2.11 9.89
CA ARG A 121 -0.69 -2.98 10.29
C ARG A 121 0.55 -2.76 9.41
N LEU A 122 0.38 -2.61 8.10
CA LEU A 122 1.50 -2.27 7.20
C LEU A 122 2.03 -0.86 7.45
N PHE A 123 1.13 0.11 7.65
CA PHE A 123 1.49 1.49 7.98
C PHE A 123 2.34 1.57 9.25
N ASP A 124 2.01 0.82 10.30
CA ASP A 124 2.75 0.85 11.58
C ASP A 124 4.22 0.40 11.42
N LEU A 125 4.51 -0.47 10.46
CA LEU A 125 5.89 -0.86 10.12
C LEU A 125 6.66 0.25 9.38
N LEU A 126 5.93 1.11 8.65
CA LEU A 126 6.51 2.16 7.83
C LEU A 126 6.55 3.52 8.57
N GLU A 127 5.67 3.77 9.53
CA GLU A 127 5.59 5.03 10.29
C GLU A 127 6.97 5.50 10.84
N PRO A 128 7.82 4.62 11.43
CA PRO A 128 9.15 5.01 11.89
C PRO A 128 10.08 5.54 10.79
N HIS A 129 9.78 5.29 9.52
CA HIS A 129 10.54 5.71 8.33
C HIS A 129 9.99 6.99 7.69
N GLY A 130 9.13 7.72 8.39
CA GLY A 130 8.68 9.07 8.02
C GLY A 130 7.38 9.11 7.22
N TYR A 131 6.71 7.97 7.03
CA TYR A 131 5.34 7.93 6.52
C TYR A 131 4.37 8.43 7.59
N LYS A 132 3.35 9.17 7.17
CA LYS A 132 2.45 9.90 8.08
C LYS A 132 0.97 9.75 7.75
N TYR A 133 0.67 9.36 6.52
CA TYR A 133 -0.68 9.31 6.00
C TYR A 133 -0.91 7.98 5.30
N TYR A 134 -2.10 7.43 5.45
CA TYR A 134 -2.55 6.27 4.70
C TYR A 134 -4.05 6.43 4.36
N SER A 135 -4.48 5.83 3.26
CA SER A 135 -5.87 5.85 2.82
C SER A 135 -6.19 4.58 2.05
N LEU A 136 -7.39 4.04 2.27
CA LEU A 136 -7.95 2.95 1.48
C LEU A 136 -8.97 3.53 0.50
N VAL A 137 -8.95 3.03 -0.73
CA VAL A 137 -9.94 3.33 -1.77
C VAL A 137 -10.78 2.07 -1.98
N GLU A 138 -11.90 2.00 -1.27
CA GLU A 138 -12.83 0.87 -1.33
C GLU A 138 -13.36 0.67 -2.76
N GLY A 139 -13.24 -0.55 -3.26
CA GLY A 139 -13.74 -0.99 -4.55
C GLY A 139 -15.08 -1.72 -4.44
N ASN A 140 -15.52 -2.27 -5.58
CA ASN A 140 -16.75 -3.06 -5.67
C ASN A 140 -16.49 -4.59 -5.59
N ASP A 141 -15.26 -5.00 -5.27
CA ASP A 141 -14.92 -6.43 -5.16
C ASP A 141 -15.41 -6.97 -3.82
N LYS A 142 -16.16 -8.07 -3.86
CA LYS A 142 -16.75 -8.70 -2.68
C LYS A 142 -15.71 -9.32 -1.76
N ARG A 143 -14.49 -9.55 -2.23
CA ARG A 143 -13.37 -10.07 -1.44
C ARG A 143 -12.57 -8.94 -0.78
N GLY A 144 -12.91 -7.67 -1.03
CA GLY A 144 -12.15 -6.53 -0.52
C GLY A 144 -10.85 -6.27 -1.26
N ILE A 145 -10.71 -6.65 -2.53
CA ILE A 145 -9.48 -6.37 -3.28
C ILE A 145 -9.41 -4.89 -3.66
N ASP A 146 -8.88 -4.08 -2.74
CA ASP A 146 -8.91 -2.63 -2.85
C ASP A 146 -7.54 -2.02 -3.14
N ASN A 147 -7.56 -0.75 -3.52
CA ASN A 147 -6.36 0.05 -3.67
C ASN A 147 -6.11 0.84 -2.39
N ALA A 148 -4.85 1.07 -2.06
CA ALA A 148 -4.49 1.89 -0.92
C ALA A 148 -3.32 2.81 -1.23
N PHE A 149 -3.12 3.80 -0.36
CA PHE A 149 -1.97 4.69 -0.40
C PHE A 149 -1.35 4.78 0.98
N ILE A 150 -0.01 4.81 1.03
CA ILE A 150 0.77 5.25 2.20
C ILE A 150 1.73 6.35 1.72
N SER A 151 1.83 7.45 2.45
CA SER A 151 2.50 8.66 1.99
C SER A 151 3.20 9.41 3.12
N LYS A 152 4.38 9.98 2.79
CA LYS A 152 5.09 10.95 3.63
C LYS A 152 4.45 12.35 3.56
N TYR A 153 3.62 12.59 2.53
CA TYR A 153 2.87 13.82 2.29
C TYR A 153 1.37 13.64 2.55
N GLU A 154 0.70 14.72 2.91
CA GLU A 154 -0.74 14.71 3.19
C GLU A 154 -1.55 14.22 1.99
N ILE A 155 -2.50 13.32 2.25
CA ILE A 155 -3.47 12.84 1.26
C ILE A 155 -4.69 13.75 1.35
N LEU A 156 -4.83 14.66 0.39
CA LEU A 156 -6.00 15.53 0.30
C LEU A 156 -7.17 14.72 -0.27
N SER A 157 -8.28 14.62 0.47
CA SER A 157 -9.50 14.05 -0.09
C SER A 157 -10.01 14.96 -1.20
N LEU A 158 -10.13 14.43 -2.43
CA LEU A 158 -11.04 15.01 -3.40
C LEU A 158 -12.43 14.54 -2.98
N SER A 159 -13.29 15.50 -2.60
CA SER A 159 -14.71 15.29 -2.42
C SER A 159 -15.32 14.89 -3.76
N TYR A 160 -15.13 13.65 -4.19
CA TYR A 160 -15.91 13.08 -5.27
C TYR A 160 -17.24 12.65 -4.67
N THR A 161 -18.20 13.59 -4.66
CA THR A 161 -19.62 13.25 -4.74
C THR A 161 -19.79 12.40 -6.00
N LEU A 162 -19.97 11.08 -5.81
CA LEU A 162 -20.61 10.24 -6.82
C LEU A 162 -22.10 10.58 -6.89
#